data_AF-B4MTE5-F1
#
_entry.id   AF-B4MTE5-F1
#
_cell.length_a   1.000
_cell.length_b   1.000
_cell.length_c   1.000
_cell.angle_alpha   90.00
_cell.angle_beta   90.00
_cell.angle_gamma   90.00
#
_symmetry.space_group_name_H-M   'P 1'
#
loop_
_entity.id
_entity.type
_entity.pdbx_description
1 polymer ?
#
loop_
_entity_poly.entity_id
_entity_poly.type
_entity_poly.pdbx_seq_one_letter_code
_entity_poly.pdbx_strand_id
1 'polypeptide(L)' 'MSEQFNFSEVFNSNTLRGRANVAKATIASVGLLYVLVKMQRRSAKRREAKLYCKGCQKKLMMNM' A
#
# COMPACT_ATOMS: atom_id res chain seq x y z
N MET A 1 29.36 4.39 21.80
CA MET A 1 28.89 3.00 21.84
C MET A 1 27.70 2.91 20.91
N SER A 2 27.79 2.17 19.81
CA SER A 2 26.63 1.91 18.96
C SER A 2 25.65 1.03 19.74
N GLU A 3 24.55 1.61 20.21
CA GLU A 3 23.44 0.85 20.76
C GLU A 3 22.89 -0.05 19.65
N GLN A 4 23.31 -1.31 19.62
CA GLN A 4 22.70 -2.29 18.74
C GLN A 4 21.27 -2.49 19.24
N PHE A 5 20.32 -1.94 18.49
CA PHE A 5 18.90 -2.20 18.72
C PHE A 5 18.66 -3.71 18.66
N ASN A 6 18.34 -4.30 19.81
CA ASN A 6 18.13 -5.73 19.91
C ASN A 6 16.67 -6.03 19.56
N PHE A 7 16.41 -6.27 18.28
CA PHE A 7 15.06 -6.48 17.75
C PHE A 7 14.30 -7.61 18.48
N SER A 8 15.01 -8.64 18.90
CA SER A 8 14.45 -9.78 19.65
C SER A 8 13.93 -9.39 21.05
N GLU A 9 14.46 -8.33 21.65
CA GLU A 9 14.00 -7.84 22.95
C GLU A 9 12.78 -6.93 22.80
N VAL A 10 12.73 -6.14 21.73
CA VAL A 10 11.65 -5.18 21.46
C VAL A 10 10.43 -5.86 20.82
N PHE A 11 10.64 -6.86 19.97
CA PHE A 11 9.61 -7.60 19.25
C PHE A 11 9.68 -9.09 19.57
N ASN A 12 9.20 -9.46 20.77
CA ASN A 12 9.02 -10.86 21.16
C ASN A 12 7.57 -11.20 21.48
N SER A 13 7.25 -12.49 21.44
CA SER A 13 5.94 -13.04 21.81
C SER A 13 5.81 -13.38 23.30
N ASN A 14 6.90 -13.27 24.07
CA ASN A 14 6.98 -13.77 25.44
C ASN A 14 6.58 -12.71 26.48
N THR A 15 6.94 -11.45 26.24
CA THR A 15 6.63 -10.34 27.15
C THR A 15 5.40 -9.55 26.67
N LEU A 16 4.66 -8.96 27.62
CA LEU A 16 3.51 -8.11 27.27
C LEU A 16 3.90 -6.92 26.39
N ARG A 17 5.07 -6.31 26.65
CA ARG A 17 5.60 -5.20 25.84
C ARG A 17 5.98 -5.65 24.44
N GLY A 18 6.67 -6.78 24.31
CA GLY A 18 7.00 -7.37 23.01
C GLY A 18 5.75 -7.66 22.18
N ARG A 19 4.75 -8.31 22.79
CA ARG A 19 3.46 -8.60 22.14
C ARG A 19 2.74 -7.34 21.66
N ALA A 20 2.73 -6.29 22.48
CA ALA A 20 2.12 -5.02 22.11
C ALA A 20 2.83 -4.36 20.91
N ASN A 21 4.17 -4.41 20.86
CA ASN A 21 4.94 -3.88 19.75
C ASN A 21 4.71 -4.67 18.45
N VAL A 22 4.68 -6.00 18.54
CA VAL A 22 4.36 -6.87 17.40
C VAL A 22 2.94 -6.57 16.89
N ALA A 23 1.94 -6.46 17.78
CA ALA A 23 0.58 -6.14 17.39
C ALA A 23 0.47 -4.76 16.69
N LYS A 24 1.17 -3.74 17.21
CA LYS A 24 1.26 -2.42 16.56
C LYS A 24 1.88 -2.52 15.17
N ALA A 25 2.98 -3.26 15.03
CA ALA A 25 3.64 -3.47 13.75
C ALA A 25 2.73 -4.19 12.75
N THR A 26 1.98 -5.20 13.18
CA THR A 26 1.01 -5.91 12.34
C THR A 26 -0.12 -5.02 11.86
N ILE A 27 -0.74 -4.24 12.76
CA ILE A 27 -1.84 -3.33 12.37
C ILE A 27 -1.33 -2.26 11.40
N ALA A 28 -0.15 -1.68 11.68
CA ALA A 28 0.46 -0.68 10.82
C ALA A 28 0.79 -1.24 9.43
N SER A 29 1.36 -2.44 9.34
CA SER A 29 1.72 -3.07 8.06
C SER A 29 0.49 -3.43 7.23
N VAL A 30 -0.56 -3.97 7.85
CA VAL A 30 -1.84 -4.26 7.18
C VAL A 30 -2.48 -2.97 6.67
N GLY A 31 -2.50 -1.91 7.50
CA GLY A 31 -3.02 -0.60 7.10
C GLY A 31 -2.25 -0.02 5.91
N LEU A 32 -0.92 -0.12 5.91
CA LEU A 32 -0.08 0.34 4.81
C LEU A 32 -0.37 -0.44 3.52
N LEU A 33 -0.43 -1.77 3.59
CA LEU A 33 -0.77 -2.61 2.43
C LEU A 33 -2.16 -2.26 1.86
N TYR A 34 -3.14 -2.03 2.72
CA TYR A 34 -4.48 -1.61 2.29
C TYR A 34 -4.44 -0.29 1.51
N VAL A 35 -3.72 0.72 2.02
CA VAL A 35 -3.58 2.02 1.34
C VAL A 35 -2.90 1.86 -0.02
N LEU A 36 -1.81 1.09 -0.09
CA LEU A 36 -1.08 0.84 -1.34
C LEU A 36 -1.98 0.17 -2.40
N VAL A 37 -2.69 -0.89 -2.02
CA VAL A 37 -3.62 -1.59 -2.92
C VAL A 37 -4.75 -0.65 -3.38
N LYS A 38 -5.30 0.16 -2.48
CA LYS A 38 -6.35 1.13 -2.81
C LYS A 38 -5.85 2.19 -3.80
N MET A 39 -4.64 2.70 -3.60
CA MET A 39 -3.99 3.64 -4.52
C MET A 39 -3.75 3.01 -5.89
N GLN A 40 -3.20 1.79 -5.94
CA GLN A 40 -2.96 1.06 -7.19
C GLN A 40 -4.26 0.85 -7.98
N ARG A 41 -5.33 0.40 -7.31
CA ARG A 41 -6.65 0.23 -7.95
C ARG A 41 -7.21 1.55 -8.48
N ARG A 42 -7.07 2.65 -7.73
CA ARG A 42 -7.50 3.98 -8.18
C ARG A 42 -6.70 4.45 -9.40
N SER A 43 -5.39 4.23 -9.40
CA SER A 43 -4.50 4.57 -10.51
C SER A 43 -4.83 3.76 -11.77
N ALA A 44 -5.10 2.46 -11.64
CA ALA A 44 -5.54 1.61 -12.75
C ALA A 44 -6.84 2.12 -13.39
N LYS A 45 -7.87 2.40 -12.58
CA LYS A 45 -9.15 2.97 -13.08
C LYS A 45 -8.95 4.31 -13.80
N ARG A 46 -8.09 5.20 -13.29
CA ARG A 46 -7.77 6.48 -13.97
C ARG A 46 -7.06 6.26 -15.29
N ARG A 47 -6.15 5.27 -15.36
CA ARG A 47 -5.44 4.91 -16.60
C ARG A 47 -6.41 4.37 -17.65
N GLU A 48 -7.31 3.48 -17.25
CA GLU A 48 -8.37 2.95 -18.12
C GLU A 48 -9.29 4.07 -18.62
N ALA A 49 -9.81 4.93 -17.74
CA ALA A 49 -10.65 6.06 -18.15
C ALA A 49 -9.93 7.00 -19.14
N LYS A 50 -8.62 7.25 -18.94
CA LYS A 50 -7.81 8.05 -19.86
C LYS A 50 -7.59 7.35 -21.21
N LEU A 51 -7.42 6.02 -21.22
CA LEU A 51 -7.35 5.20 -22.44
C LEU A 51 -8.67 5.21 -23.20
N TYR A 52 -9.80 5.02 -22.51
CA TYR A 52 -11.14 5.09 -23.10
C TYR A 52 -11.42 6.46 -23.72
N CYS A 53 -11.09 7.55 -23.03
CA CYS A 53 -11.27 8.90 -23.56
C CYS A 53 -10.44 9.13 -24.83
N LYS A 54 -9.16 8.72 -24.84
CA LYS A 54 -8.32 8.77 -26.06
C LYS A 54 -8.85 7.89 -27.20
N GLY A 55 -9.31 6.68 -26.89
CA GLY A 55 -9.87 5.76 -27.87
C GLY A 55 -11.17 6.28 -28.49
N CYS A 56 -12.05 6.85 -27.66
CA CYS A 56 -13.31 7.43 -28.09
C CYS A 56 -13.07 8.68 -28.97
N GLN A 57 -12.14 9.55 -28.56
CA GLN A 57 -11.75 10.73 -29.33
C GLN A 57 -11.11 10.35 -30.69
N LYS A 58 -10.28 9.31 -30.72
CA LYS A 58 -9.69 8.79 -31.97
C LYS A 58 -10.75 8.21 -32.92
N LYS A 59 -11.74 7.47 -32.39
CA LYS A 59 -12.82 6.88 -33.20
C LYS A 59 -13.76 7.94 -33.79
N LEU A 60 -14.02 9.02 -33.06
CA LEU A 60 -14.76 10.18 -33.55
C LEU A 60 -14.04 10.89 -34.69
N MET A 61 -12.71 11.05 -34.61
CA MET A 61 -11.91 11.71 -35.66
C MET A 61 -11.65 10.83 -36.90
N MET A 62 -11.82 9.51 -36.83
CA MET A 62 -11.68 8.62 -38.00
C MET A 62 -12.99 8.43 -38.77
N ASN A 63 -14.13 8.82 -38.20
CA ASN A 63 -15.46 8.75 -38.81
C ASN A 63 -15.97 10.10 -39.33
N MET A 64 -15.10 11.11 -39.38
CA MET A 64 -15.35 12.44 -39.95
C MET A 64 -14.43 12.66 -41.14
#